data_AF-A0A1G8DNB6-F1
#
_entry.id   AF-A0A1G8DNB6-F1
#
_cell.length_a   1.000
_cell.length_b   1.000
_cell.length_c   1.000
_cell.angle_alpha   90.00
_cell.angle_beta   90.00
_cell.angle_gamma   90.00
#
_symmetry.space_group_name_H-M   'P 1'
#
loop_
_entity.id
_entity.type
_entity.pdbx_description
1 polymer ?
#
loop_
_entity_poly.entity_id
_entity_poly.type
_entity_poly.pdbx_seq_one_letter_code
_entity_poly.pdbx_strand_id
1 'polypeptide(L)'
;MASYKELLVQRMLLDFSSNSQATPEWSIKEISAYLKHTSITQTRAYIARIFGVDGTSSYLGGQNGEKIKRWLSDVGIAAPFEELFLIDVSCHCGAVCFTVDVAPVEVNACECSICWRYGALWAYYDEPSVTFPADNDSTDTYTDMCNEHRLEFHRCSFCGCVTHWRAVDGSQPRIGVNALMMPPDLIAEARFLRNGQPAE
;
A
#
# COMPACT_ATOMS: atom_id res chain seq x y z
N MET A 1 -3.87 -17.89 -31.86
CA MET A 1 -4.54 -16.62 -32.19
C MET A 1 -5.07 -16.07 -30.89
N ALA A 2 -4.78 -14.82 -30.56
CA ALA A 2 -5.34 -14.21 -29.35
C ALA A 2 -6.86 -14.09 -29.52
N SER A 3 -7.60 -14.42 -28.47
CA SER A 3 -9.06 -14.25 -28.39
C SER A 3 -9.44 -12.77 -28.57
N TYR A 4 -10.62 -12.47 -29.10
CA TYR A 4 -11.16 -11.11 -29.16
C TYR A 4 -11.12 -10.41 -27.78
N LYS A 5 -11.32 -11.18 -26.70
CA LYS A 5 -11.19 -10.67 -25.33
C LYS A 5 -9.75 -10.30 -24.97
N GLU A 6 -8.76 -11.08 -25.39
CA GLU A 6 -7.35 -10.80 -25.12
C GLU A 6 -6.86 -9.57 -25.88
N LEU A 7 -7.29 -9.41 -27.14
CA LEU A 7 -7.00 -8.23 -27.95
C LEU A 7 -7.68 -6.97 -27.40
N LEU A 8 -8.91 -7.10 -26.89
CA LEU A 8 -9.62 -6.00 -26.22
C LEU A 8 -8.88 -5.56 -24.95
N VAL A 9 -8.49 -6.51 -24.09
CA VAL A 9 -7.72 -6.21 -22.87
C VAL A 9 -6.37 -5.57 -23.19
N GLN A 10 -5.64 -6.07 -24.20
CA GLN A 10 -4.38 -5.48 -24.65
C GLN A 10 -4.55 -4.04 -25.15
N ARG A 11 -5.62 -3.76 -25.90
CA ARG A 11 -5.95 -2.41 -26.34
C ARG A 11 -6.30 -1.49 -25.17
N MET A 12 -7.08 -1.98 -24.21
CA MET A 12 -7.45 -1.23 -23.01
C MET A 12 -6.23 -0.91 -22.13
N LEU A 13 -5.28 -1.84 -22.00
CA LEU A 13 -4.00 -1.62 -21.32
C LEU A 13 -3.15 -0.55 -22.02
N LEU A 14 -3.11 -0.57 -23.36
CA LEU A 14 -2.42 0.45 -24.15
C LEU A 14 -3.07 1.84 -23.99
N ASP A 15 -4.40 1.91 -24.08
CA ASP A 15 -5.17 3.13 -23.85
C ASP A 15 -4.88 3.72 -22.46
N PHE A 16 -4.83 2.86 -21.43
CA PHE A 16 -4.52 3.27 -20.05
C PHE A 16 -3.06 3.72 -19.87
N SER A 17 -2.10 3.05 -20.51
CA SER A 17 -0.66 3.39 -20.44
C SER A 17 -0.27 4.68 -21.20
N SER A 18 -1.11 5.13 -22.14
CA SER A 18 -0.78 6.19 -23.09
C SER A 18 -0.90 7.63 -22.58
N ASN A 19 -1.11 7.84 -21.27
CA ASN A 19 -1.11 9.16 -20.63
C ASN A 19 -2.13 10.18 -21.22
N SER A 20 -3.20 9.71 -21.88
CA SER A 20 -4.29 10.60 -22.30
C SER A 20 -5.16 10.88 -21.08
N GLN A 21 -5.42 12.14 -20.71
CA GLN A 21 -6.20 12.52 -19.51
C GLN A 21 -7.64 11.99 -19.49
N ALA A 22 -8.16 11.42 -20.58
CA ALA A 22 -9.52 10.90 -20.66
C ALA A 22 -9.68 9.56 -19.92
N THR A 23 -10.74 9.44 -19.11
CA THR A 23 -11.28 8.12 -18.73
C THR A 23 -11.94 7.53 -19.97
N PRO A 24 -11.50 6.38 -20.48
CA PRO A 24 -12.20 5.74 -21.60
C PRO A 24 -13.65 5.43 -21.21
N GLU A 25 -14.62 5.77 -22.06
CA GLU A 25 -16.04 5.41 -21.86
C GLU A 25 -16.24 3.91 -22.12
N TRP A 26 -15.74 3.06 -21.23
CA TRP A 26 -15.95 1.61 -21.30
C TRP A 26 -17.27 1.22 -20.63
N SER A 27 -17.97 0.27 -21.22
CA SER A 27 -19.14 -0.34 -20.57
C SER A 27 -18.73 -1.17 -19.35
N ILE A 28 -19.65 -1.35 -18.39
CA ILE A 28 -19.45 -2.20 -17.20
C ILE A 28 -18.92 -3.60 -17.58
N LYS A 29 -19.38 -4.16 -18.70
CA LYS A 29 -18.95 -5.48 -19.19
C LYS A 29 -17.51 -5.50 -19.68
N GLU A 30 -17.05 -4.43 -20.32
CA GLU A 30 -15.67 -4.27 -20.77
C GLU A 30 -14.73 -4.05 -19.59
N ILE A 31 -15.15 -3.23 -18.62
CA ILE A 31 -14.41 -2.98 -17.37
C ILE A 31 -14.27 -4.29 -16.58
N SER A 32 -15.35 -5.05 -16.43
CA SER A 32 -15.32 -6.37 -15.78
C SER A 32 -14.34 -7.34 -16.45
N ALA A 33 -14.22 -7.30 -17.78
CA ALA A 33 -13.26 -8.11 -18.51
C ALA A 33 -11.82 -7.63 -18.32
N TYR A 34 -11.58 -6.32 -18.33
CA TYR A 34 -10.28 -5.71 -18.06
C TYR A 34 -9.77 -6.06 -16.66
N LEU A 35 -10.58 -5.82 -15.63
CA LEU A 35 -10.20 -6.03 -14.22
C LEU A 35 -9.90 -7.50 -13.88
N LYS A 36 -10.45 -8.45 -14.65
CA LYS A 36 -10.14 -9.90 -14.51
C LYS A 36 -8.77 -10.30 -15.05
N HIS A 37 -8.15 -9.43 -15.84
CA HIS A 37 -6.89 -9.70 -16.54
C HIS A 37 -5.79 -8.68 -16.21
N THR A 38 -6.05 -7.77 -15.26
CA THR A 38 -5.09 -6.76 -14.79
C THR A 38 -4.55 -7.09 -13.42
N SER A 39 -3.35 -6.61 -13.13
CA SER A 39 -2.79 -6.66 -11.78
C SER A 39 -3.61 -5.79 -10.82
N ILE A 40 -3.47 -6.05 -9.51
CA ILE A 40 -4.10 -5.22 -8.48
C ILE A 40 -3.66 -3.76 -8.57
N THR A 41 -2.40 -3.48 -8.91
CA THR A 41 -1.86 -2.13 -9.15
C THR A 41 -2.58 -1.42 -10.29
N GLN A 42 -2.80 -2.10 -11.42
CA GLN A 42 -3.55 -1.57 -12.56
C GLN A 42 -5.04 -1.34 -12.24
N THR A 43 -5.65 -2.25 -11.47
CA THR A 43 -7.02 -2.11 -10.98
C THR A 43 -7.15 -0.88 -10.07
N ARG A 44 -6.21 -0.69 -9.14
CA ARG A 44 -6.17 0.47 -8.22
C ARG A 44 -5.99 1.78 -8.98
N ALA A 45 -5.07 1.84 -9.94
CA ALA A 45 -4.85 3.02 -10.76
C ALA A 45 -6.09 3.39 -11.59
N TYR A 46 -6.79 2.40 -12.12
CA TYR A 46 -8.02 2.61 -12.88
C TYR A 46 -9.16 3.17 -12.02
N ILE A 47 -9.36 2.60 -10.82
CA ILE A 47 -10.35 3.09 -9.85
C ILE A 47 -10.01 4.52 -9.40
N ALA A 48 -8.76 4.78 -9.05
CA ALA A 48 -8.29 6.10 -8.62
C ALA A 48 -8.63 7.17 -9.66
N ARG A 49 -8.40 6.84 -10.93
CA ARG A 49 -8.66 7.70 -12.08
C ARG A 49 -10.15 7.98 -12.32
N ILE A 50 -11.01 6.96 -12.25
CA ILE A 50 -12.47 7.13 -12.47
C ILE A 50 -13.11 7.95 -11.37
N PHE A 51 -12.73 7.69 -10.13
CA PHE A 51 -13.36 8.33 -8.98
C PHE A 51 -12.69 9.65 -8.58
N GLY A 52 -11.64 10.05 -9.32
CA GLY A 52 -10.88 11.26 -9.02
C GLY A 52 -10.29 11.24 -7.61
N VAL A 53 -9.98 10.05 -7.09
CA VAL A 53 -9.31 9.89 -5.81
C VAL A 53 -7.81 9.82 -6.09
N ASP A 54 -7.06 10.66 -5.39
CA ASP A 54 -5.64 10.47 -5.23
C ASP A 54 -5.45 9.10 -4.56
N GLY A 55 -4.57 8.24 -5.10
CA GLY A 55 -4.44 6.83 -4.69
C GLY A 55 -3.90 6.60 -3.26
N THR A 56 -4.15 7.58 -2.41
CA THR A 56 -3.49 8.00 -1.18
C THR A 56 -4.51 8.29 -0.08
N SER A 57 -5.74 8.68 -0.44
CA SER A 57 -6.84 9.00 0.47
C SER A 57 -7.78 7.81 0.59
N SER A 58 -7.99 7.34 1.82
CA SER A 58 -8.82 6.17 2.21
C SER A 58 -9.84 5.77 1.15
N TYR A 59 -9.52 4.78 0.31
CA TYR A 59 -10.40 4.32 -0.78
C TYR A 59 -11.81 3.92 -0.31
N LEU A 60 -11.96 3.66 0.99
CA LEU A 60 -13.20 3.20 1.62
C LEU A 60 -13.75 4.18 2.68
N GLY A 61 -13.12 5.35 2.87
CA GLY A 61 -13.59 6.39 3.79
C GLY A 61 -14.45 7.46 3.11
N GLY A 62 -15.51 7.92 3.78
CA GLY A 62 -16.36 9.02 3.32
C GLY A 62 -17.28 8.69 2.12
N GLN A 63 -17.87 9.72 1.50
CA GLN A 63 -18.86 9.55 0.41
C GLN A 63 -18.30 8.89 -0.86
N ASN A 64 -16.98 8.92 -1.06
CA ASN A 64 -16.34 8.30 -2.23
C ASN A 64 -16.22 6.77 -2.06
N GLY A 65 -15.96 6.28 -0.84
CA GLY A 65 -15.85 4.85 -0.56
C GLY A 65 -17.13 4.06 -0.88
N GLU A 66 -18.30 4.56 -0.47
CA GLU A 66 -19.57 3.89 -0.75
C GLU A 66 -19.92 3.88 -2.25
N LYS A 67 -19.53 4.92 -2.99
CA LYS A 67 -19.69 4.95 -4.46
C LYS A 67 -18.79 3.92 -5.14
N ILE A 68 -17.54 3.80 -4.70
CA ILE A 68 -16.57 2.83 -5.22
C ILE A 68 -17.03 1.40 -4.95
N LYS A 69 -17.46 1.08 -3.71
CA LYS A 69 -18.00 -0.25 -3.35
C LYS A 69 -19.19 -0.64 -4.23
N ARG A 70 -20.14 0.27 -4.41
CA ARG A 70 -21.31 0.03 -5.26
C ARG A 70 -20.91 -0.24 -6.72
N TRP A 71 -19.99 0.55 -7.26
CA TRP A 71 -19.50 0.36 -8.62
C TRP A 71 -18.69 -0.93 -8.79
N LEU A 72 -17.87 -1.32 -7.81
CA LEU A 72 -17.12 -2.58 -7.81
C LEU A 72 -18.06 -3.80 -7.82
N SER A 73 -19.18 -3.72 -7.09
CA SER A 73 -20.26 -4.69 -7.16
C SER A 73 -20.89 -4.74 -8.57
N ASP A 74 -21.15 -3.59 -9.19
CA ASP A 74 -21.76 -3.51 -10.52
C ASP A 74 -20.85 -4.13 -11.61
N VAL A 75 -19.53 -4.03 -11.49
CA VAL A 75 -18.55 -4.68 -12.40
C VAL A 75 -18.29 -6.16 -12.07
N GLY A 76 -18.95 -6.71 -11.04
CA GLY A 76 -18.92 -8.13 -10.71
C GLY A 76 -17.66 -8.60 -9.99
N ILE A 77 -16.99 -7.70 -9.26
CA ILE A 77 -15.92 -8.07 -8.32
C ILE A 77 -16.56 -8.34 -6.96
N ALA A 78 -16.45 -9.58 -6.48
CA ALA A 78 -17.18 -10.08 -5.31
C ALA A 78 -16.28 -10.37 -4.07
N ALA A 79 -14.96 -10.16 -4.17
CA ALA A 79 -14.05 -10.26 -3.02
C ALA A 79 -14.37 -9.13 -2.00
N PRO A 80 -14.02 -9.28 -0.71
CA PRO A 80 -14.18 -8.21 0.27
C PRO A 80 -13.43 -6.99 -0.27
N PHE A 81 -14.15 -5.89 -0.50
CA PHE A 81 -13.59 -4.71 -1.17
C PHE A 81 -12.40 -4.12 -0.39
N GLU A 82 -12.30 -4.43 0.90
CA GLU A 82 -11.15 -4.18 1.76
C GLU A 82 -9.86 -4.84 1.23
N GLU A 83 -9.90 -6.09 0.78
CA GLU A 83 -8.72 -6.86 0.31
C GLU A 83 -8.13 -6.34 -1.01
N LEU A 84 -8.86 -5.53 -1.78
CA LEU A 84 -8.36 -4.91 -3.02
C LEU A 84 -7.42 -3.72 -2.76
N PHE A 85 -7.48 -3.16 -1.56
CA PHE A 85 -6.71 -1.98 -1.17
C PHE A 85 -5.69 -2.29 -0.08
N LEU A 86 -5.92 -3.35 0.70
CA LEU A 86 -4.95 -3.90 1.63
C LEU A 86 -3.65 -4.27 0.89
N ILE A 87 -2.54 -3.85 1.46
CA ILE A 87 -1.21 -4.18 0.99
C ILE A 87 -0.59 -5.13 1.99
N ASP A 88 -0.19 -6.29 1.51
CA ASP A 88 0.59 -7.24 2.29
C ASP A 88 1.97 -6.66 2.56
N VAL A 89 2.34 -6.65 3.83
CA VAL A 89 3.66 -6.31 4.33
C VAL A 89 4.23 -7.57 4.93
N SER A 90 5.33 -8.07 4.38
CA SER A 90 5.90 -9.33 4.81
C SER A 90 7.40 -9.24 4.96
N CYS A 91 7.91 -9.84 6.03
CA CYS A 91 9.34 -10.06 6.17
C CYS A 91 9.85 -11.10 5.16
N HIS A 92 11.17 -11.19 4.97
CA HIS A 92 11.76 -12.12 3.99
C HIS A 92 11.29 -13.59 4.13
N CYS A 93 11.12 -14.08 5.36
CA CYS A 93 10.74 -15.47 5.61
C CYS A 93 9.23 -15.70 5.71
N GLY A 94 8.41 -14.65 5.64
CA GLY A 94 6.96 -14.73 5.78
C GLY A 94 6.42 -14.91 7.20
N ALA A 95 7.28 -15.14 8.21
CA ALA A 95 6.84 -15.38 9.59
C ALA A 95 6.15 -14.17 10.22
N VAL A 96 6.55 -12.97 9.81
CA VAL A 96 5.84 -11.72 10.12
C VAL A 96 5.15 -11.27 8.85
N CYS A 97 3.82 -11.23 8.89
CA CYS A 97 2.96 -10.75 7.83
C CYS A 97 1.83 -9.92 8.45
N PHE A 98 1.49 -8.79 7.84
CA PHE A 98 0.39 -7.91 8.24
C PHE A 98 -0.05 -7.06 7.04
N THR A 99 -1.14 -6.33 7.19
CA THR A 99 -1.68 -5.52 6.09
C THR A 99 -1.77 -4.05 6.45
N VAL A 100 -1.69 -3.19 5.43
CA VAL A 100 -1.97 -1.74 5.54
C VAL A 100 -3.03 -1.32 4.53
N ASP A 101 -3.87 -0.34 4.91
CA ASP A 101 -5.04 0.05 4.12
C ASP A 101 -4.73 0.71 2.76
N VAL A 102 -3.59 1.42 2.66
CA VAL A 102 -3.26 2.26 1.51
C VAL A 102 -1.79 2.21 1.13
N ALA A 103 -1.51 2.43 -0.15
CA ALA A 103 -0.13 2.52 -0.65
C ALA A 103 0.53 3.77 -0.09
N PRO A 104 1.83 3.69 0.26
CA PRO A 104 2.53 4.86 0.73
C PRO A 104 2.69 5.87 -0.41
N VAL A 105 2.20 7.10 -0.19
CA VAL A 105 2.47 8.24 -1.08
C VAL A 105 3.90 8.71 -0.95
N GLU A 106 4.41 8.60 0.28
CA GLU A 106 5.72 9.06 0.68
C GLU A 106 6.40 7.97 1.48
N VAL A 107 7.70 7.84 1.25
CA VAL A 107 8.58 6.99 2.04
C VAL A 107 9.76 7.82 2.53
N ASN A 108 10.08 7.68 3.81
CA ASN A 108 11.11 8.49 4.45
C ASN A 108 12.35 7.67 4.79
N ALA A 109 13.47 8.06 4.19
CA ALA A 109 14.79 7.65 4.64
C ALA A 109 15.22 8.53 5.82
N CYS A 110 14.95 8.04 7.04
CA CYS A 110 15.41 8.68 8.26
C CYS A 110 16.88 8.34 8.50
N GLU A 111 17.70 9.36 8.71
CA GLU A 111 19.15 9.26 8.86
C GLU A 111 19.60 9.32 10.32
N CYS A 112 18.67 9.22 11.27
CA CYS A 112 19.05 9.06 12.67
C CYS A 112 19.88 7.79 12.85
N SER A 113 20.67 7.73 13.93
CA SER A 113 21.70 6.71 14.12
C SER A 113 21.17 5.28 13.92
N ILE A 114 19.98 4.97 14.43
CA ILE A 114 19.36 3.65 14.33
C ILE A 114 18.70 3.39 12.97
N CYS A 115 17.87 4.33 12.47
CA CYS A 115 17.16 4.16 11.19
C CYS A 115 18.11 4.01 10.01
N TRP A 116 19.20 4.78 9.99
CA TRP A 116 20.24 4.66 8.97
C TRP A 116 20.90 3.28 8.99
N ARG A 117 21.15 2.72 10.18
CA ARG A 117 21.77 1.39 10.34
C ARG A 117 20.83 0.25 9.99
N TYR A 118 19.52 0.45 10.17
CA TYR A 118 18.51 -0.49 9.69
C TYR A 118 18.32 -0.43 8.18
N GLY A 119 18.72 0.66 7.52
CA GLY A 119 18.53 0.83 6.08
C GLY A 119 17.06 0.80 5.68
N ALA A 120 16.17 1.23 6.58
CA ALA A 120 14.72 1.17 6.38
C ALA A 120 14.19 2.41 5.64
N LEU A 121 13.10 2.22 4.90
CA LEU A 121 12.29 3.31 4.35
C LEU A 121 10.96 3.32 5.09
N TRP A 122 10.65 4.40 5.79
CA TRP A 122 9.45 4.44 6.63
C TRP A 122 8.27 5.05 5.88
N ALA A 123 7.22 4.26 5.74
CA ALA A 123 5.87 4.72 5.43
C ALA A 123 5.11 4.93 6.75
N TYR A 124 4.49 6.09 6.93
CA TYR A 124 3.80 6.42 8.17
C TYR A 124 2.30 6.22 8.02
N TYR A 125 1.71 5.49 8.95
CA TYR A 125 0.27 5.22 9.02
C TYR A 125 -0.27 5.59 10.40
N ASP A 126 -1.56 5.85 10.50
CA ASP A 126 -2.24 5.81 11.79
C ASP A 126 -2.39 4.35 12.23
N GLU A 127 -2.27 4.07 13.54
CA GLU A 127 -2.29 2.68 14.06
C GLU A 127 -3.53 1.86 13.61
N PRO A 128 -4.76 2.43 13.55
CA PRO A 128 -5.92 1.69 13.05
C PRO A 128 -5.85 1.25 11.58
N SER A 129 -4.96 1.86 10.78
CA SER A 129 -4.78 1.53 9.36
C SER A 129 -3.74 0.42 9.12
N VAL A 130 -3.25 -0.21 10.19
CA VAL A 130 -2.35 -1.36 10.13
C VAL A 130 -2.94 -2.53 10.90
N THR A 131 -3.21 -3.62 10.19
CA THR A 131 -3.84 -4.81 10.78
C THR A 131 -2.83 -5.92 10.95
N PHE A 132 -2.52 -6.25 12.22
CA PHE A 132 -1.66 -7.37 12.58
C PHE A 132 -2.50 -8.61 12.90
N PRO A 133 -2.10 -9.81 12.44
CA PRO A 133 -2.71 -11.05 12.88
C PRO A 133 -2.62 -11.22 14.40
N ALA A 134 -3.66 -11.79 15.01
CA ALA A 134 -3.74 -11.96 16.46
C ALA A 134 -2.66 -12.90 17.03
N ASP A 135 -2.04 -13.72 16.18
CA ASP A 135 -1.01 -14.72 16.49
C ASP A 135 0.41 -14.31 16.04
N ASN A 136 0.61 -13.04 15.68
CA ASN A 136 1.91 -12.55 15.21
C ASN A 136 2.89 -12.28 16.37
N ASP A 137 3.29 -13.34 17.08
CA ASP A 137 4.33 -13.32 18.13
C ASP A 137 5.74 -13.55 17.57
N SER A 138 5.92 -13.43 16.25
CA SER A 138 7.19 -13.73 15.56
C SER A 138 8.17 -12.54 15.53
N THR A 139 8.00 -11.56 16.43
CA THR A 139 8.86 -10.36 16.49
C THR A 139 9.62 -10.23 17.79
N ASP A 140 10.92 -9.93 17.68
CA ASP A 140 11.70 -9.35 18.77
C ASP A 140 11.55 -7.82 18.74
N THR A 141 11.66 -7.18 19.89
CA THR A 141 11.64 -5.73 19.99
C THR A 141 12.94 -5.13 20.52
N TYR A 142 13.23 -3.90 20.07
CA TYR A 142 14.26 -3.05 20.65
C TYR A 142 13.68 -1.66 20.88
N THR A 143 13.70 -1.20 22.12
CA THR A 143 13.27 0.16 22.48
C THR A 143 14.45 1.13 22.45
N ASP A 144 14.38 2.11 21.56
CA ASP A 144 15.34 3.21 21.52
C ASP A 144 14.93 4.32 22.49
N MET A 145 15.72 4.47 23.56
CA MET A 145 15.54 5.52 24.56
C MET A 145 16.25 6.83 24.21
N CYS A 146 17.01 6.87 23.10
CA CYS A 146 17.79 8.05 22.70
C CYS A 146 16.98 9.09 21.91
N ASN A 147 15.79 8.72 21.42
CA ASN A 147 14.89 9.64 20.73
C ASN A 147 13.84 10.23 21.69
N GLU A 148 13.40 11.47 21.43
CA GLU A 148 12.40 12.18 22.24
C GLU A 148 11.07 11.42 22.37
N HIS A 149 10.73 10.59 21.38
CA HIS A 149 9.46 9.87 21.28
C HIS A 149 9.50 8.40 21.71
N ARG A 150 10.62 7.90 22.28
CA ARG A 150 10.79 6.51 22.76
C ARG A 150 10.12 5.47 21.84
N LEU A 151 10.84 5.07 20.79
CA LEU A 151 10.29 4.18 19.77
C LEU A 151 10.67 2.73 20.05
N GLU A 152 9.71 1.83 19.93
CA GLU A 152 9.93 0.38 19.92
C GLU A 152 9.99 -0.11 18.47
N PHE A 153 11.13 -0.68 18.08
CA PHE A 153 11.34 -1.26 16.75
C PHE A 153 11.10 -2.76 16.81
N HIS A 154 10.22 -3.26 15.93
CA HIS A 154 9.90 -4.67 15.77
C HIS A 154 10.68 -5.26 14.60
N ARG A 155 11.30 -6.41 14.85
CA ARG A 155 11.99 -7.19 13.82
C ARG A 155 11.59 -8.65 13.90
N CYS A 156 11.56 -9.33 12.76
CA CYS A 156 11.29 -10.76 12.74
C CYS A 156 12.35 -11.55 13.52
N SER A 157 11.94 -12.39 14.46
CA SER A 157 12.84 -13.24 15.26
C SER A 157 13.52 -14.34 14.43
N PHE A 158 13.03 -14.61 13.22
CA PHE A 158 13.57 -15.64 12.32
C PHE A 158 14.57 -15.08 11.30
N CYS A 159 14.20 -14.04 10.54
CA CYS A 159 15.06 -13.47 9.49
C CYS A 159 15.72 -12.14 9.85
N GLY A 160 15.36 -11.52 10.97
CA GLY A 160 15.93 -10.25 11.43
C GLY A 160 15.47 -9.00 10.66
N CYS A 161 14.60 -9.14 9.66
CA CYS A 161 14.03 -7.99 8.95
C CYS A 161 13.28 -7.08 9.93
N VAL A 162 13.63 -5.79 9.95
CA VAL A 162 12.90 -4.77 10.71
C VAL A 162 11.63 -4.44 9.96
N THR A 163 10.48 -4.63 10.59
CA THR A 163 9.18 -4.55 9.93
C THR A 163 8.46 -3.24 10.21
N HIS A 164 8.45 -2.78 11.46
CA HIS A 164 7.78 -1.55 11.85
C HIS A 164 8.32 -1.03 13.17
N TRP A 165 7.98 0.20 13.53
CA TRP A 165 8.16 0.74 14.87
C TRP A 165 6.87 1.37 15.40
N ARG A 166 6.70 1.38 16.72
CA ARG A 166 5.60 2.04 17.44
C ARG A 166 6.14 2.95 18.54
N ALA A 167 5.37 3.95 18.93
CA ALA A 167 5.69 4.72 20.14
C ALA A 167 5.34 3.89 21.38
N VAL A 168 6.26 3.80 22.35
CA VAL A 168 6.09 2.97 23.55
C VAL A 168 4.91 3.42 24.42
N ASP A 169 4.65 4.73 24.47
CA ASP A 169 3.66 5.36 25.34
C ASP A 169 2.45 5.91 24.57
N GLY A 170 2.35 5.63 23.26
CA GLY A 170 1.34 6.21 22.40
C GLY A 170 1.46 7.74 22.24
N SER A 171 2.58 8.35 22.66
CA SER A 171 2.85 9.78 22.45
C SER A 171 2.85 10.18 20.98
N GLN A 172 3.07 9.20 20.10
CA GLN A 172 2.88 9.32 18.67
C GLN A 172 1.77 8.36 18.22
N PRO A 173 0.68 8.86 17.61
CA PRO A 173 -0.40 8.01 17.11
C PRO A 173 -0.03 7.25 15.82
N ARG A 174 1.16 7.52 15.27
CA ARG A 174 1.62 6.95 14.02
C ARG A 174 2.51 5.74 14.25
N ILE A 175 2.36 4.77 13.37
CA ILE A 175 3.25 3.62 13.20
C ILE A 175 4.09 3.83 11.94
N GLY A 176 5.38 3.55 12.01
CA GLY A 176 6.23 3.53 10.83
C GLY A 176 6.42 2.11 10.33
N VAL A 177 5.91 1.82 9.15
CA VAL A 177 6.04 0.54 8.47
C VAL A 177 7.23 0.61 7.52
N ASN A 178 8.10 -0.40 7.53
CA ASN A 178 9.21 -0.48 6.61
C ASN A 178 8.69 -0.81 5.20
N ALA A 179 8.64 0.19 4.33
CA ALA A 179 8.15 0.07 2.96
C ALA A 179 8.94 -0.95 2.13
N LEU A 180 10.20 -1.25 2.50
CA LEU A 180 10.97 -2.30 1.84
C LEU A 180 10.40 -3.72 2.06
N MET A 181 9.44 -3.88 2.97
CA MET A 181 8.68 -5.12 3.20
C MET A 181 7.39 -5.19 2.35
N MET A 182 7.10 -4.16 1.55
CA MET A 182 5.96 -4.09 0.63
C MET A 182 6.36 -4.54 -0.78
N PRO A 183 5.38 -4.79 -1.68
CA PRO A 183 5.65 -4.97 -3.11
C PRO A 183 6.52 -3.84 -3.70
N PRO A 184 7.60 -4.16 -4.44
CA PRO A 184 8.56 -3.14 -4.91
C PRO A 184 7.98 -2.06 -5.83
N ASP A 185 6.91 -2.37 -6.58
CA ASP A 185 6.23 -1.43 -7.47
C ASP A 185 5.62 -0.26 -6.71
N LEU A 186 5.11 -0.49 -5.50
CA LEU A 186 4.54 0.57 -4.66
C LEU A 186 5.60 1.56 -4.17
N ILE A 187 6.83 1.10 -3.99
CA ILE A 187 7.96 1.93 -3.54
C ILE A 187 8.47 2.80 -4.68
N ALA A 188 8.45 2.28 -5.91
CA ALA A 188 8.91 3.00 -7.10
C ALA A 188 8.02 4.22 -7.43
N GLU A 189 6.75 4.19 -7.04
CA GLU A 189 5.80 5.28 -7.25
C GLU A 189 5.76 6.30 -6.11
N ALA A 190 6.28 5.96 -4.94
CA ALA A 190 6.26 6.82 -3.76
C ALA A 190 7.26 7.98 -3.87
N ARG A 191 6.86 9.16 -3.39
CA ARG A 191 7.76 10.30 -3.23
C ARG A 191 8.78 10.01 -2.12
N PHE A 192 10.05 10.14 -2.45
CA PHE A 192 11.14 9.88 -1.51
C PHE A 192 11.42 11.12 -0.65
N LEU A 193 11.45 10.92 0.67
CA LEU A 193 11.83 11.93 1.65
C LEU A 193 13.14 11.55 2.34
N ARG A 194 13.92 12.56 2.73
CA ARG A 194 15.05 12.44 3.66
C ARG A 194 14.76 13.25 4.91
N ASN A 195 14.73 12.58 6.07
CA ASN A 195 14.39 13.21 7.36
C ASN A 195 13.09 14.04 7.32
N GLY A 196 12.08 13.57 6.58
CA GLY A 196 10.77 14.22 6.44
C GLY A 196 10.74 15.39 5.44
N GLN A 197 11.83 15.67 4.73
CA GLN A 197 11.90 16.68 3.67
C GLN A 197 12.01 16.01 2.29
N PRO A 198 11.51 16.63 1.21
CA PRO A 198 11.71 16.11 -0.15
C PRO A 198 13.19 15.83 -0.41
N ALA A 199 13.50 14.65 -0.95
CA ALA A 199 14.87 14.33 -1.35
C ALA A 199 15.24 15.11 -2.63
N GLU A 200 16.34 15.88 -2.59
CA GLU A 200 16.94 16.52 -3.77
C GLU A 200 17.63 15.52 -4.70
#